data_AF-A0A9N9GAI9-F1
#
_entry.id   AF-A0A9N9GAI9-F1
#
_cell.length_a   1.000
_cell.length_b   1.000
_cell.length_c   1.000
_cell.angle_alpha   90.00
_cell.angle_beta   90.00
_cell.angle_gamma   90.00
#
_symmetry.space_group_name_H-M   'P 1'
#
loop_
_entity.id
_entity.type
_entity.pdbx_description
1 polymer ?
#
loop_
_entity_poly.entity_id
_entity_poly.type
_entity_poly.pdbx_seq_one_letter_code
_entity_poly.pdbx_strand_id
1 'polypeptide(L)'
;MEQVDELKYWLATAPVNWDSDQNIRRYLLPTGEYISCVLWNSLYHITGTDIVRSLVFRFQAFGRPVTNIKKFEEGVFSDLRNLKPGMDASLEEPKTQKKQKVFYWFSVPHDRLFLDALERDLKREKMGIEPTTVARAEPALSFSFDSTQSLYDQFTKGISPGSSAPPSPQLRSLVFDHSLTPMAPAMIPIKTDDPSGVLYPLDQESMGNTASAQPSL
;
A
#
# COMPACT_ATOMS: atom_id res chain seq x y z
N MET A 1 -7.35 -19.89 -0.96
CA MET A 1 -7.59 -18.44 -0.98
C MET A 1 -7.59 -17.80 0.39
N GLU A 2 -7.98 -18.53 1.45
CA GLU A 2 -7.99 -18.01 2.83
C GLU A 2 -6.73 -17.22 3.23
N GLN A 3 -5.53 -17.74 2.93
CA GLN A 3 -4.27 -17.03 3.22
C GLN A 3 -4.10 -15.70 2.45
N VAL A 4 -4.72 -15.56 1.28
CA VAL A 4 -4.75 -14.29 0.53
C VAL A 4 -5.71 -13.31 1.19
N ASP A 5 -6.86 -13.79 1.66
CA ASP A 5 -7.82 -12.98 2.41
C ASP A 5 -7.22 -12.51 3.74
N GLU A 6 -6.44 -13.36 4.43
CA GLU A 6 -5.68 -12.99 5.63
C GLU A 6 -4.62 -11.92 5.34
N LEU A 7 -3.83 -12.09 4.27
CA LEU A 7 -2.86 -11.08 3.86
C LEU A 7 -3.55 -9.73 3.55
N LYS A 8 -4.70 -9.76 2.87
CA LYS A 8 -5.48 -8.57 2.58
C LYS A 8 -6.03 -7.93 3.85
N TYR A 9 -6.62 -8.72 4.73
CA TYR A 9 -7.10 -8.24 6.01
C TYR A 9 -5.97 -7.57 6.80
N TRP A 10 -4.79 -8.19 6.82
CA TRP A 10 -3.62 -7.60 7.45
C TRP A 10 -3.17 -6.31 6.74
N LEU A 11 -3.13 -6.26 5.40
CA LEU A 11 -2.77 -5.04 4.67
C LEU A 11 -3.74 -3.88 4.97
N ALA A 12 -5.02 -4.15 5.18
CA ALA A 12 -6.03 -3.15 5.53
C ALA A 12 -5.98 -2.73 7.01
N THR A 13 -5.66 -3.64 7.92
CA THR A 13 -5.76 -3.42 9.38
C THR A 13 -4.42 -3.21 10.08
N ALA A 14 -3.29 -3.43 9.39
CA ALA A 14 -1.95 -3.22 9.95
C ALA A 14 -1.79 -1.84 10.60
N PRO A 15 -2.35 -0.74 10.08
CA PRO A 15 -2.25 0.60 10.69
C PRO A 15 -3.20 0.88 11.88
N VAL A 16 -4.15 0.00 12.22
CA VAL A 16 -5.28 0.35 13.12
C VAL A 16 -5.02 0.02 14.60
N ASN A 17 -4.25 -1.04 14.88
CA ASN A 17 -4.05 -1.55 16.25
C ASN A 17 -2.56 -1.52 16.61
N TRP A 18 -2.10 -0.38 17.09
CA TRP A 18 -0.73 -0.17 17.53
C TRP A 18 -0.68 0.00 19.05
N ASP A 19 0.14 -0.82 19.71
CA ASP A 19 0.52 -0.56 21.10
C ASP A 19 1.43 0.66 21.13
N SER A 20 1.33 1.47 22.19
CA SER A 20 2.06 2.74 22.33
C SER A 20 3.59 2.61 22.28
N ASP A 21 4.14 1.40 22.47
CA ASP A 21 5.58 1.12 22.44
C ASP A 21 6.05 0.42 21.15
N GLN A 22 5.13 0.04 20.25
CA GLN A 22 5.47 -0.64 19.00
C GLN A 22 5.69 0.38 17.89
N ASN A 23 6.84 0.29 17.21
CA ASN A 23 7.15 1.10 16.01
C ASN A 23 7.18 0.26 14.72
N ILE A 24 7.03 -1.07 14.83
CA ILE A 24 7.01 -2.01 13.70
C ILE A 24 6.05 -3.17 13.97
N ARG A 25 5.13 -3.44 13.03
CA ARG A 25 4.33 -4.67 12.98
C ARG A 25 4.78 -5.53 11.80
N ARG A 26 4.88 -6.85 12.01
CA ARG A 26 5.31 -7.80 10.97
C ARG A 26 4.25 -8.88 10.76
N TYR A 27 4.05 -9.26 9.51
CA TYR A 27 3.25 -10.41 9.12
C TYR A 27 4.14 -11.46 8.49
N LEU A 28 4.04 -12.70 8.99
CA LEU A 28 4.75 -13.84 8.44
C LEU A 28 3.93 -14.42 7.28
N LEU A 29 4.45 -14.31 6.07
CA LEU A 29 3.90 -15.00 4.91
C LEU A 29 4.06 -16.52 5.07
N PRO A 30 3.15 -17.32 4.50
CA PRO A 30 3.32 -18.78 4.41
C PRO A 30 4.61 -19.22 3.70
N THR A 31 5.24 -18.34 2.92
CA THR A 31 6.55 -18.56 2.29
C THR A 31 7.73 -18.50 3.26
N GLY A 32 7.51 -18.05 4.50
CA GLY A 32 8.56 -17.84 5.52
C GLY A 32 9.16 -16.43 5.53
N GLU A 33 8.68 -15.53 4.67
CA GLU A 33 9.14 -14.15 4.61
C GLU A 33 8.25 -13.20 5.44
N TYR A 34 8.80 -12.07 5.86
CA TYR A 34 8.03 -11.05 6.59
C TYR A 34 7.65 -9.88 5.70
N ILE A 35 6.44 -9.37 5.88
CA ILE A 35 6.01 -8.04 5.41
C ILE A 35 5.94 -7.14 6.64
N SER A 36 6.58 -5.96 6.57
CA SER A 36 6.65 -5.04 7.72
C SER A 36 5.85 -3.76 7.46
N CYS A 37 5.02 -3.38 8.44
CA CYS A 37 4.42 -2.06 8.56
C CYS A 37 5.22 -1.27 9.61
N VAL A 38 5.75 -0.10 9.24
CA VAL A 38 6.58 0.72 10.13
C VAL A 38 5.86 2.03 10.41
N LEU A 39 5.71 2.38 11.69
CA LEU A 39 5.21 3.68 12.13
C LEU A 39 6.40 4.60 12.35
N TRP A 40 6.42 5.72 11.62
CA TRP A 40 7.47 6.72 11.74
C TRP A 40 6.90 8.10 11.41
N ASN A 41 7.22 9.12 12.22
CA ASN A 41 6.66 10.48 12.11
C ASN A 41 5.12 10.49 12.03
N SER A 42 4.47 9.65 12.84
CA SER A 42 3.00 9.47 12.86
C SER A 42 2.40 9.00 11.52
N LEU A 43 3.23 8.49 10.61
CA LEU A 43 2.84 7.95 9.31
C LEU A 43 3.27 6.49 9.19
N TYR A 44 2.45 5.71 8.48
CA TYR A 44 2.71 4.29 8.23
C TYR A 44 3.44 4.10 6.91
N HIS A 45 4.46 3.25 6.93
CA HIS A 45 5.34 3.02 5.80
C HIS A 45 5.45 1.53 5.47
N ILE A 46 5.65 1.25 4.18
CA ILE A 46 5.97 -0.08 3.65
C ILE A 46 7.18 0.03 2.71
N THR A 47 8.03 -1.00 2.69
CA THR A 47 9.18 -1.04 1.79
C THR A 47 8.77 -1.57 0.41
N GLY A 48 9.47 -1.14 -0.64
CA GLY A 48 9.23 -1.68 -1.99
C GLY A 48 9.43 -3.20 -2.07
N THR A 49 10.38 -3.75 -1.31
CA THR A 49 10.60 -5.19 -1.20
C THR A 49 9.40 -5.92 -0.59
N ASP A 50 8.81 -5.35 0.46
CA ASP A 50 7.61 -5.91 1.11
C ASP A 50 6.38 -5.86 0.19
N ILE A 51 6.26 -4.83 -0.65
CA ILE A 51 5.26 -4.76 -1.72
C ILE A 51 5.48 -5.89 -2.72
N VAL A 52 6.72 -6.10 -3.19
CA VAL A 52 7.04 -7.21 -4.11
C VAL A 52 6.67 -8.56 -3.49
N ARG A 53 7.05 -8.82 -2.24
CA ARG A 53 6.73 -10.08 -1.54
C ARG A 53 5.22 -10.34 -1.49
N SER A 54 4.44 -9.31 -1.16
CA SER A 54 2.98 -9.37 -1.18
C SER A 54 2.44 -9.76 -2.57
N LEU A 55 2.99 -9.16 -3.63
CA LEU A 55 2.58 -9.50 -5.01
C LEU A 55 3.01 -10.91 -5.41
N VAL A 56 4.26 -11.32 -5.15
CA VAL A 56 4.77 -12.67 -5.45
C VAL A 56 3.88 -13.73 -4.80
N PHE A 57 3.52 -13.53 -3.52
CA PHE A 57 2.61 -14.41 -2.81
C PHE A 57 1.22 -14.46 -3.45
N ARG A 58 0.66 -13.30 -3.83
CA ARG A 58 -0.63 -13.23 -4.53
C ARG A 58 -0.60 -13.96 -5.88
N PHE A 59 0.49 -13.84 -6.65
CA PHE A 59 0.69 -14.57 -7.90
C PHE A 59 0.77 -16.08 -7.69
N GLN A 60 1.48 -16.52 -6.66
CA GLN A 60 1.54 -17.93 -6.28
C GLN A 60 0.15 -18.46 -5.90
N ALA A 61 -0.59 -17.73 -5.08
CA ALA A 61 -1.94 -18.11 -4.67
C ALA A 61 -2.98 -18.02 -5.78
N PHE A 62 -2.78 -17.16 -6.78
CA PHE A 62 -3.54 -17.15 -8.03
C PHE A 62 -3.26 -18.39 -8.91
N GLY A 63 -2.25 -19.19 -8.58
CA GLY A 63 -1.83 -20.33 -9.39
C GLY A 63 -0.89 -19.96 -10.53
N ARG A 64 -0.31 -18.76 -10.51
CA ARG A 64 0.59 -18.23 -11.53
C ARG A 64 1.96 -17.85 -10.93
N PRO A 65 2.76 -18.81 -10.43
CA PRO A 65 4.02 -18.50 -9.74
C PRO A 65 5.00 -17.69 -10.61
N VAL A 66 5.76 -16.82 -9.95
CA VAL A 66 6.82 -16.00 -10.56
C VAL A 66 8.03 -16.88 -10.85
N THR A 67 8.43 -16.98 -12.12
CA THR A 67 9.61 -17.74 -12.56
C THR A 67 10.83 -16.84 -12.72
N ASN A 68 10.64 -15.57 -13.07
CA ASN A 68 11.70 -14.59 -13.26
C ASN A 68 11.60 -13.44 -12.24
N ILE A 69 12.06 -13.70 -11.02
CA ILE A 69 11.93 -12.76 -9.88
C ILE A 69 12.57 -11.40 -10.18
N LYS A 70 13.76 -11.37 -10.79
CA LYS A 70 14.47 -10.11 -11.08
C LYS A 70 13.69 -9.21 -12.04
N LYS A 71 13.22 -9.76 -13.17
CA LYS A 71 12.41 -9.00 -14.12
C LYS A 71 11.05 -8.60 -13.53
N PHE A 72 10.47 -9.44 -12.67
CA PHE A 72 9.23 -9.14 -11.97
C PHE A 72 9.41 -7.95 -11.03
N GLU A 73 10.46 -7.98 -10.20
CA GLU A 73 10.88 -6.88 -9.32
C GLU A 73 11.08 -5.58 -10.10
N GLU A 74 11.87 -5.60 -11.17
CA GLU A 74 12.10 -4.44 -12.04
C GLU A 74 10.79 -3.85 -12.57
N GLY A 75 9.85 -4.72 -12.96
CA GLY A 75 8.52 -4.33 -13.40
C GLY A 75 7.70 -3.63 -12.31
N VAL A 76 7.61 -4.24 -11.12
CA VAL A 76 6.88 -3.68 -9.97
C VAL A 76 7.52 -2.36 -9.52
N PHE A 77 8.84 -2.28 -9.43
CA PHE A 77 9.53 -1.03 -9.12
C PHE A 77 9.30 0.03 -10.19
N SER A 78 9.15 -0.37 -11.45
CA SER A 78 8.76 0.55 -12.51
C SER A 78 7.38 1.15 -12.26
N ASP A 79 6.40 0.35 -11.87
CA ASP A 79 5.05 0.83 -11.56
C ASP A 79 5.05 1.74 -10.34
N LEU A 80 5.83 1.39 -9.31
CA LEU A 80 6.00 2.18 -8.09
C LEU A 80 6.67 3.54 -8.33
N ARG A 81 7.36 3.77 -9.46
CA ARG A 81 7.88 5.10 -9.83
C ARG A 81 6.77 6.07 -10.23
N ASN A 82 5.61 5.56 -10.64
CA ASN A 82 4.48 6.40 -11.04
C ASN A 82 3.70 6.97 -9.85
N LEU A 83 3.98 6.50 -8.62
CA LEU A 83 3.44 7.08 -7.38
C LEU A 83 4.14 8.42 -7.09
N LYS A 84 3.38 9.46 -6.75
CA LYS A 84 3.90 10.84 -6.67
C LYS A 84 4.83 10.99 -5.46
N PRO A 85 6.12 11.34 -5.65
CA PRO A 85 7.03 11.65 -4.54
C PRO A 85 6.48 12.84 -3.73
N GLY A 86 6.52 12.76 -2.39
CA GLY A 86 6.06 13.83 -1.49
C GLY A 86 4.58 13.74 -1.08
N MET A 87 3.76 13.00 -1.82
CA MET A 87 2.35 12.73 -1.48
C MET A 87 2.09 11.25 -1.20
N ASP A 88 2.76 10.36 -1.94
CA ASP A 88 2.59 8.90 -1.88
C ASP A 88 3.84 8.15 -1.36
N ALA A 89 4.96 8.87 -1.22
CA ALA A 89 6.22 8.33 -0.73
C ALA A 89 7.02 9.43 -0.01
N SER A 90 7.59 9.08 1.14
CA SER A 90 8.60 9.90 1.81
C SER A 90 9.99 9.50 1.31
N LEU A 91 10.78 10.49 0.93
CA LEU A 91 12.17 10.32 0.54
C LEU A 91 12.99 11.27 1.42
N GLU A 92 13.38 10.83 2.61
CA GLU A 92 14.19 11.70 3.48
C GLU A 92 15.65 11.76 3.04
N GLU A 93 16.28 12.93 3.23
CA GLU A 93 17.69 13.20 3.01
C GLU A 93 18.54 12.51 4.10
N PRO A 94 19.50 11.65 3.75
CA PRO A 94 20.12 10.77 4.74
C PRO A 94 21.25 11.47 5.48
N LYS A 95 21.24 11.41 6.82
CA LYS A 95 22.47 11.61 7.59
C LYS A 95 23.37 10.36 7.65
N THR A 96 22.88 9.14 7.42
CA THR A 96 23.75 7.95 7.38
C THR A 96 23.21 6.80 6.50
N GLN A 97 24.00 6.47 5.47
CA GLN A 97 24.15 5.18 4.77
C GLN A 97 22.89 4.44 4.22
N LYS A 98 22.69 4.61 2.89
CA LYS A 98 21.71 4.02 1.95
C LYS A 98 20.28 4.57 2.01
N LYS A 99 19.96 5.38 0.98
CA LYS A 99 18.62 5.86 0.62
C LYS A 99 17.69 4.67 0.33
N GLN A 100 16.98 4.16 1.32
CA GLN A 100 15.90 3.20 1.07
C GLN A 100 14.62 3.97 0.77
N LYS A 101 14.11 3.86 -0.47
CA LYS A 101 12.81 4.42 -0.82
C LYS A 101 11.73 3.64 -0.08
N VAL A 102 10.96 4.35 0.76
CA VAL A 102 9.79 3.82 1.47
C VAL A 102 8.54 4.50 0.91
N PHE A 103 7.41 3.79 0.98
CA PHE A 103 6.12 4.25 0.46
C PHE A 103 5.15 4.43 1.62
N TYR A 104 4.25 5.41 1.51
CA TYR A 104 3.18 5.54 2.50
C TYR A 104 2.21 4.37 2.35
N TRP A 105 1.91 3.72 3.47
CA TRP A 105 1.11 2.50 3.52
C TRP A 105 -0.21 2.63 2.74
N PHE A 106 -0.94 3.71 2.98
CA PHE A 106 -2.25 3.97 2.37
C PHE A 106 -2.19 4.42 0.90
N SER A 107 -1.01 4.83 0.43
CA SER A 107 -0.81 5.30 -0.95
C SER A 107 -0.40 4.20 -1.92
N VAL A 108 -0.17 2.98 -1.44
CA VAL A 108 0.22 1.85 -2.30
C VAL A 108 -1.02 1.13 -2.83
N PRO A 109 -1.33 1.21 -4.14
CA PRO A 109 -2.49 0.56 -4.71
C PRO A 109 -2.17 -0.92 -5.01
N HIS A 110 -2.13 -1.76 -3.97
CA HIS A 110 -1.71 -3.16 -4.08
C HIS A 110 -2.44 -3.96 -5.17
N ASP A 111 -3.75 -3.75 -5.34
CA ASP A 111 -4.50 -4.44 -6.40
C ASP A 111 -4.17 -3.94 -7.78
N ARG A 112 -4.01 -2.63 -7.94
CA ARG A 112 -3.61 -2.06 -9.22
C ARG A 112 -2.24 -2.60 -9.63
N LEU A 113 -1.28 -2.67 -8.70
CA LEU A 113 0.03 -3.25 -8.96
C LEU A 113 -0.06 -4.73 -9.35
N PHE A 114 -0.94 -5.50 -8.70
CA PHE A 114 -1.20 -6.90 -9.08
C PHE A 114 -1.77 -7.02 -10.49
N LEU A 115 -2.81 -6.24 -10.82
CA LEU A 115 -3.46 -6.25 -12.12
C LEU A 115 -2.53 -5.78 -13.23
N ASP A 116 -1.78 -4.69 -13.02
CA ASP A 116 -0.83 -4.14 -13.98
C ASP A 116 0.29 -5.16 -14.28
N ALA A 117 0.80 -5.86 -13.25
CA ALA A 117 1.78 -6.91 -13.42
C ALA A 117 1.21 -8.12 -14.18
N LEU A 118 -0.03 -8.52 -13.88
CA LEU A 118 -0.68 -9.66 -14.52
C LEU A 118 -0.99 -9.37 -16.00
N GLU A 119 -1.51 -8.17 -16.30
CA GLU A 119 -1.80 -7.74 -17.66
C GLU A 119 -0.55 -7.74 -18.53
N ARG A 120 0.56 -7.26 -17.97
CA ARG A 120 1.85 -7.21 -18.67
C ARG A 120 2.33 -8.60 -19.04
N ASP A 121 2.22 -9.56 -18.14
CA ASP A 121 2.62 -10.93 -18.41
C ASP A 121 1.68 -11.64 -19.38
N LEU A 122 0.37 -11.42 -19.30
CA LEU A 122 -0.60 -11.93 -20.27
C LEU A 122 -0.37 -11.37 -21.68
N LYS A 123 -0.02 -10.08 -21.79
CA LYS A 123 0.34 -9.46 -23.07
C LYS A 123 1.62 -10.06 -23.66
N ARG A 124 2.65 -10.29 -22.83
CA ARG A 124 3.90 -10.94 -23.27
C ARG A 124 3.65 -12.35 -23.77
N GLU A 125 2.89 -13.14 -23.02
CA GLU A 125 2.50 -14.50 -23.37
C GLU A 125 1.76 -14.56 -24.70
N LYS A 126 0.79 -13.66 -24.93
CA LYS A 126 0.07 -13.54 -26.21
C LYS A 126 0.97 -13.13 -27.38
N MET A 127 2.03 -12.36 -27.12
CA MET A 127 3.03 -11.95 -28.11
C MET A 127 4.15 -12.98 -28.30
N GLY A 128 4.12 -14.12 -27.59
CA GLY A 128 5.20 -15.12 -27.62
C GLY A 128 6.50 -14.64 -26.96
N ILE A 129 6.44 -13.57 -26.17
CA ILE A 129 7.56 -13.09 -25.35
C ILE A 129 7.51 -13.80 -24.01
N GLU A 130 8.67 -14.23 -23.51
CA GLU A 130 8.78 -14.90 -22.21
C GLU A 130 8.18 -14.03 -21.08
N PRO A 131 7.09 -14.47 -20.41
CA PRO A 131 6.49 -13.75 -19.29
C PRO A 131 7.31 -13.97 -18.00
N THR A 132 7.07 -13.15 -16.97
CA THR A 132 7.74 -13.32 -15.68
C THR A 132 7.03 -14.33 -14.75
N THR A 133 5.81 -14.72 -15.11
CA THR A 133 4.93 -15.63 -14.37
C THR A 133 4.29 -16.63 -15.32
N VAL A 134 4.04 -17.85 -14.82
CA VAL A 134 3.50 -18.96 -15.63
C VAL A 134 2.30 -19.57 -14.92
N ALA A 135 1.20 -19.79 -15.65
CA ALA A 135 0.03 -20.47 -15.10
C ALA A 135 0.35 -21.95 -14.84
N ARG A 136 0.20 -22.39 -13.58
CA ARG A 136 0.46 -23.77 -13.14
C ARG A 136 -0.70 -24.41 -12.39
N ALA A 137 -1.60 -23.60 -11.83
CA ALA A 137 -2.75 -24.07 -11.09
C ALA A 137 -3.97 -23.19 -11.36
N GLU A 138 -5.14 -23.68 -10.98
CA GLU A 138 -6.36 -22.88 -10.98
C GLU A 138 -6.29 -21.78 -9.90
N PRO A 139 -6.89 -20.60 -10.12
CA PRO A 139 -7.68 -20.21 -11.30
C PRO A 139 -6.87 -19.68 -12.51
N ALA A 140 -5.54 -19.60 -12.43
CA ALA A 140 -4.74 -19.05 -13.53
C ALA A 140 -4.79 -19.86 -14.83
N LEU A 141 -5.01 -21.18 -14.77
CA LEU A 141 -5.09 -22.04 -15.96
C LEU A 141 -6.38 -21.81 -16.76
N SER A 142 -7.51 -21.64 -16.07
CA SER A 142 -8.81 -21.38 -16.68
C SER A 142 -9.08 -19.90 -16.98
N PHE A 143 -8.20 -18.98 -16.53
CA PHE A 143 -8.34 -17.56 -16.77
C PHE A 143 -8.14 -17.22 -18.25
N SER A 144 -9.21 -16.77 -18.91
CA SER A 144 -9.16 -16.27 -20.29
C SER A 144 -9.01 -14.75 -20.31
N PHE A 145 -7.89 -14.27 -20.85
CA PHE A 145 -7.61 -12.85 -20.95
C PHE A 145 -8.28 -12.22 -22.17
N ASP A 146 -9.23 -11.32 -21.94
CA ASP A 146 -9.83 -10.47 -22.98
C ASP A 146 -9.15 -9.09 -22.99
N SER A 147 -8.37 -8.80 -24.02
CA SER A 147 -7.69 -7.49 -24.16
C SER A 147 -8.63 -6.32 -24.48
N THR A 148 -9.91 -6.57 -24.74
CA THR A 148 -10.90 -5.52 -25.03
C THR A 148 -11.57 -4.96 -23.78
N GLN A 149 -11.32 -5.55 -22.61
CA GLN A 149 -11.91 -5.17 -21.33
C GLN A 149 -10.83 -4.96 -20.27
N SER A 150 -11.08 -4.13 -19.26
CA SER A 150 -10.13 -3.97 -18.16
C SER A 150 -10.01 -5.26 -17.35
N LEU A 151 -8.82 -5.58 -16.81
CA LEU A 151 -8.66 -6.75 -15.94
C LEU A 151 -9.51 -6.62 -14.67
N TYR A 152 -9.66 -5.40 -14.14
CA TYR A 152 -10.49 -5.16 -12.97
C TYR A 152 -11.95 -5.60 -13.20
N ASP A 153 -12.52 -5.26 -14.36
CA ASP A 153 -13.87 -5.70 -14.73
C ASP A 153 -13.93 -7.22 -14.90
N GLN A 154 -12.90 -7.84 -15.47
CA GLN A 154 -12.85 -9.30 -15.62
C GLN A 154 -12.78 -10.05 -14.29
N PHE A 155 -12.13 -9.47 -13.28
CA PHE A 155 -12.05 -10.01 -11.92
C PHE A 155 -13.32 -9.75 -11.09
N THR A 156 -14.10 -8.73 -11.44
CA THR A 156 -15.36 -8.35 -10.77
C THR A 156 -16.62 -8.75 -11.55
N LYS A 157 -16.47 -9.35 -12.74
CA LYS A 157 -17.55 -9.90 -13.56
C LYS A 157 -18.35 -10.93 -12.76
N GLY A 158 -19.59 -10.55 -12.49
CA GLY A 158 -20.50 -11.18 -11.52
C GLY A 158 -21.49 -10.18 -10.91
N ILE A 159 -21.25 -8.87 -11.06
CA ILE A 159 -22.13 -7.78 -10.56
C ILE A 159 -23.08 -7.25 -11.64
N SER A 160 -22.79 -7.43 -12.93
CA SER A 160 -23.64 -6.92 -14.03
C SER A 160 -24.61 -8.01 -14.54
N PRO A 161 -25.94 -7.76 -14.57
CA PRO A 161 -26.91 -8.67 -15.14
C PRO A 161 -26.75 -8.64 -16.68
N GLY A 162 -26.00 -9.59 -17.24
CA GLY A 162 -25.84 -9.70 -18.69
C GLY A 162 -24.56 -10.38 -19.20
N SER A 163 -23.62 -10.78 -18.34
CA SER A 163 -22.43 -11.52 -18.78
C SER A 163 -22.69 -13.03 -18.79
N SER A 164 -22.42 -13.69 -19.93
CA SER A 164 -22.60 -15.14 -20.13
C SER A 164 -21.46 -16.00 -19.55
N ALA A 165 -20.45 -15.38 -18.94
CA ALA A 165 -19.37 -16.08 -18.25
C ALA A 165 -19.77 -16.40 -16.80
N PRO A 166 -19.45 -17.59 -16.27
CA PRO A 166 -19.76 -17.94 -14.89
C PRO A 166 -19.06 -16.96 -13.92
N PRO A 167 -19.75 -16.48 -12.87
CA PRO A 167 -19.14 -15.66 -11.84
C PRO A 167 -18.00 -16.46 -11.20
N SER A 168 -16.82 -15.84 -11.11
CA SER A 168 -15.63 -16.47 -10.54
C SER A 168 -15.36 -15.87 -9.16
N PRO A 169 -16.05 -16.32 -8.09
CA PRO A 169 -15.83 -15.80 -6.73
C PRO A 169 -14.37 -15.96 -6.29
N GLN A 170 -13.67 -16.94 -6.86
CA GLN A 170 -12.24 -17.18 -6.66
C GLN A 170 -11.37 -16.03 -7.22
N LEU A 171 -11.77 -15.41 -8.33
CA LEU A 171 -11.05 -14.25 -8.87
C LEU A 171 -11.36 -12.99 -8.07
N ARG A 172 -12.59 -12.83 -7.58
CA ARG A 172 -12.97 -11.66 -6.77
C ARG A 172 -12.16 -11.56 -5.48
N SER A 173 -11.92 -12.68 -4.79
CA SER A 173 -11.06 -12.72 -3.58
C SER A 173 -9.60 -12.37 -3.89
N LEU A 174 -9.19 -12.18 -5.15
CA LEU A 174 -7.87 -11.68 -5.50
C LEU A 174 -7.79 -10.16 -5.64
N VAL A 175 -8.88 -9.40 -5.67
CA VAL A 175 -8.89 -7.90 -5.66
C VAL A 175 -9.60 -7.38 -4.41
N PHE A 176 -9.19 -6.26 -3.81
CA PHE A 176 -9.95 -5.67 -2.69
C PHE A 176 -11.30 -5.19 -3.20
N ASP A 177 -12.33 -5.52 -2.43
CA ASP A 177 -13.61 -4.85 -2.56
C ASP A 177 -13.51 -3.47 -1.89
N HIS A 178 -13.61 -2.41 -2.70
CA HIS A 178 -13.54 -1.03 -2.20
C HIS A 178 -14.78 -0.65 -1.35
N SER A 179 -15.80 -1.51 -1.25
CA SER A 179 -16.98 -1.27 -0.39
C SER A 179 -16.74 -1.58 1.10
N LEU A 180 -15.62 -2.20 1.46
CA LEU A 180 -15.32 -2.60 2.85
C LEU A 180 -14.20 -1.78 3.50
N THR A 181 -13.78 -0.64 2.95
CA THR A 181 -12.88 0.27 3.67
C THR A 181 -13.60 0.87 4.88
N PRO A 182 -13.15 0.61 6.13
CA PRO A 182 -13.45 1.55 7.20
C PRO A 182 -12.75 2.84 6.79
N MET A 183 -13.53 3.92 6.73
CA MET A 183 -13.10 5.24 6.27
C MET A 183 -11.68 5.53 6.74
N ALA A 184 -10.79 5.86 5.80
CA ALA A 184 -9.55 6.55 6.16
C ALA A 184 -9.94 7.69 7.12
N PRO A 185 -9.31 7.82 8.31
CA PRO A 185 -9.58 8.96 9.15
C PRO A 185 -9.36 10.19 8.28
N ALA A 186 -10.44 10.96 8.09
CA ALA A 186 -10.39 12.18 7.32
C ALA A 186 -9.21 12.98 7.85
N MET A 187 -8.25 13.27 6.97
CA MET A 187 -7.24 14.27 7.27
C MET A 187 -8.02 15.53 7.60
N ILE A 188 -8.12 15.87 8.89
CA ILE A 188 -8.70 17.12 9.32
C ILE A 188 -7.81 18.19 8.70
N PRO A 189 -8.31 19.00 7.76
CA PRO A 189 -7.57 20.17 7.33
C PRO A 189 -7.49 21.07 8.55
N ILE A 190 -6.28 21.32 9.04
CA ILE A 190 -6.07 22.44 9.96
C ILE A 190 -6.45 23.69 9.16
N LYS A 191 -7.65 24.19 9.42
CA LYS A 191 -8.11 25.50 8.95
C LYS A 191 -7.22 26.56 9.58
N THR A 192 -6.25 27.06 8.82
CA THR A 192 -5.72 28.40 9.04
C THR A 192 -6.66 29.39 8.37
N ASP A 193 -7.77 29.70 9.04
CA ASP A 193 -8.60 30.88 8.72
C ASP A 193 -8.19 31.98 9.72
N ASP A 194 -7.26 32.84 9.33
CA ASP A 194 -7.17 34.19 9.91
C ASP A 194 -6.88 35.21 8.79
N PRO A 195 -7.87 36.03 8.39
CA PRO A 195 -7.68 37.08 7.41
C PRO A 195 -7.67 38.44 8.12
N SER A 196 -6.55 38.82 8.73
CA SER A 196 -6.28 40.25 8.97
C SER A 196 -4.80 40.51 9.21
N GLY A 197 -4.18 41.18 8.23
CA GLY A 197 -2.87 41.76 8.41
C GLY A 197 -2.94 42.89 9.43
N VAL A 198 -2.34 42.68 10.60
CA VAL A 198 -1.88 43.76 11.47
C VAL A 198 -0.57 43.31 12.13
N LEU A 199 0.51 44.01 11.79
CA LEU A 199 1.82 43.90 12.39
C LEU A 199 1.87 44.88 13.59
N TYR A 200 2.04 44.40 14.83
CA TYR A 200 2.44 45.22 15.99
C TYR A 200 3.15 44.37 17.07
N PRO A 201 3.99 45.01 17.92
CA PRO A 201 5.29 44.49 18.33
C PRO A 201 5.29 43.80 19.70
N LEU A 202 6.43 43.15 20.00
CA LEU A 202 6.81 42.67 21.33
C LEU A 202 6.74 43.78 22.40
N ASP A 203 6.58 43.30 23.63
CA ASP A 203 6.70 43.97 24.93
C ASP A 203 5.42 44.59 25.51
N GLN A 204 4.87 43.99 26.57
CA GLN A 204 4.80 44.64 27.89
C GLN A 204 4.40 43.63 28.99
N GLU A 205 5.23 43.64 30.02
CA GLU A 205 5.06 43.13 31.38
C GLU A 205 3.62 43.17 31.95
N SER A 206 3.26 42.14 32.71
CA SER A 206 2.22 42.24 33.73
C SER A 206 2.76 41.70 35.05
N MET A 207 3.00 42.62 35.98
CA MET A 207 3.33 42.38 37.38
C MET A 207 2.10 41.91 38.17
N GLY A 208 2.38 41.10 39.19
CA GLY A 208 1.65 41.06 40.46
C GLY A 208 1.01 39.70 40.75
N ASN A 209 1.22 39.04 41.89
CA ASN A 209 1.74 39.55 43.16
C ASN A 209 2.01 38.39 44.16
N THR A 210 2.68 38.73 45.27
CA THR A 210 2.77 38.06 46.60
C THR A 210 4.05 37.31 47.01
N ALA A 211 5.03 38.11 47.46
CA ALA A 211 5.63 38.16 48.81
C ALA A 211 6.02 36.88 49.60
N SER A 212 7.33 36.75 49.92
CA SER A 212 7.91 36.76 51.29
C SER A 212 9.44 36.46 51.23
N ALA A 213 10.30 37.40 51.66
CA ALA A 213 11.23 37.35 52.82
C ALA A 213 12.22 36.15 52.82
N GLN A 214 13.56 36.24 52.96
CA GLN A 214 14.54 37.21 53.49
C GLN A 214 15.97 36.78 53.04
N PRO A 215 17.06 37.57 53.30
CA PRO A 215 18.38 37.43 52.65
C PRO A 215 19.49 36.82 53.53
N SER A 216 20.54 36.29 52.89
CA SER A 216 21.95 36.06 53.35
C SER A 216 22.63 35.26 52.21
N LEU A 217 23.84 35.50 51.70
CA LEU A 217 25.05 36.24 52.07
C LEU A 217 25.79 36.60 50.76
#